data_AF-A0A497G5Y8-F1
#
_entry.id   AF-A0A497G5Y8-F1
#
_cell.length_a   1.000
_cell.length_b   1.000
_cell.length_c   1.000
_cell.angle_alpha   90.00
_cell.angle_beta   90.00
_cell.angle_gamma   90.00
#
_symmetry.space_group_name_H-M   'P 1'
#
loop_
_entity.id
_entity.type
_entity.pdbx_description
1 polymer ?
#
loop_
_entity_poly.entity_id
_entity_poly.type
_entity_poly.pdbx_seq_one_letter_code
_entity_poly.pdbx_strand_id
1 'polypeptide(L)'
;LREERAALLEISRGEQPSKAPQGLLELGLVKASRGVYELAIPLLRGGDKEVVTSAVVEVAHDAAEELVSRYDIIERAYEALGYSRWLEGVGDFVELAIHAVMALSIEELVERGALPPIPGEAPASWGVWLWEPPWTLDLKVLYHHALEELREVMERQGPRGGVVELVKRAEELAEKGEYHSALKVLEKAVDTYRQP
;
A
#
# COMPACT_ATOMS: atom_id res chain seq x y z
N LEU A 1 -8.46 -7.33 -16.21
CA LEU A 1 -8.45 -5.83 -16.15
C LEU A 1 -9.69 -5.13 -16.69
N ARG A 2 -10.01 -5.10 -18.00
CA ARG A 2 -11.14 -4.28 -18.51
C ARG A 2 -12.51 -4.76 -17.99
N GLU A 3 -12.71 -6.07 -17.96
CA GLU A 3 -13.93 -6.70 -17.44
C GLU A 3 -14.03 -6.60 -15.90
N GLU A 4 -12.93 -6.82 -15.18
CA GLU A 4 -12.90 -6.67 -13.71
C GLU A 4 -13.15 -5.22 -13.27
N ARG A 5 -12.61 -4.24 -13.99
CA ARG A 5 -12.88 -2.83 -13.72
C ARG A 5 -14.35 -2.49 -13.93
N ALA A 6 -14.99 -3.05 -14.95
CA ALA A 6 -16.42 -2.87 -15.18
C ALA A 6 -17.25 -3.50 -14.06
N ALA A 7 -16.91 -4.74 -13.67
CA ALA A 7 -17.59 -5.43 -12.58
C ALA A 7 -17.43 -4.71 -11.23
N LEU A 8 -16.24 -4.18 -10.93
CA LEU A 8 -16.00 -3.38 -9.73
C LEU A 8 -16.85 -2.11 -9.72
N LEU A 9 -17.02 -1.45 -10.87
CA LEU A 9 -17.85 -0.26 -11.03
C LEU A 9 -19.35 -0.56 -10.87
N GLU A 10 -19.81 -1.70 -11.38
CA GLU A 10 -21.19 -2.17 -11.22
C GLU A 10 -21.47 -2.46 -9.74
N ILE A 11 -20.65 -3.30 -9.10
CA ILE A 11 -20.79 -3.64 -7.67
C ILE A 11 -20.75 -2.38 -6.80
N SER A 12 -19.88 -1.42 -7.12
CA SER A 12 -19.77 -0.18 -6.33
C SER A 12 -20.95 0.78 -6.47
N ARG A 13 -21.80 0.60 -7.47
CA ARG A 13 -23.08 1.29 -7.63
C ARG A 13 -24.24 0.52 -7.00
N GLY A 14 -23.98 -0.66 -6.42
CA GLY A 14 -25.02 -1.57 -5.93
C GLY A 14 -25.65 -2.42 -7.04
N GLU A 15 -25.06 -2.42 -8.24
CA GLU A 15 -25.50 -3.24 -9.36
C GLU A 15 -24.80 -4.61 -9.33
N GLN A 16 -25.34 -5.60 -10.04
CA GLN A 16 -24.75 -6.93 -10.14
C GLN A 16 -24.07 -7.12 -11.48
N PRO A 17 -22.80 -7.58 -11.49
CA PRO A 17 -22.08 -7.74 -12.73
C PRO A 17 -22.62 -8.87 -13.56
N SER A 18 -22.60 -8.69 -14.88
CA SER A 18 -23.07 -9.68 -15.86
C SER A 18 -22.25 -10.98 -15.87
N LYS A 19 -21.01 -10.93 -15.34
CA LYS A 19 -20.11 -12.07 -15.19
C LYS A 19 -19.49 -12.07 -13.79
N ALA A 20 -19.17 -13.27 -13.30
CA ALA A 20 -18.44 -13.43 -12.05
C ALA A 20 -17.05 -12.77 -12.14
N PRO A 21 -16.69 -11.86 -11.22
CA PRO A 21 -15.40 -11.20 -11.25
C PRO A 21 -14.33 -12.07 -10.55
N GLN A 22 -13.94 -13.19 -11.18
CA GLN A 22 -13.07 -14.18 -10.54
C GLN A 22 -11.77 -13.62 -9.99
N GLY A 23 -11.04 -12.78 -10.74
CA GLY A 23 -9.82 -12.19 -10.21
C GLY A 23 -10.07 -11.25 -9.01
N LEU A 24 -11.21 -10.56 -8.94
CA LEU A 24 -11.56 -9.75 -7.77
C LEU A 24 -11.97 -10.59 -6.55
N LEU A 25 -12.55 -11.78 -6.77
CA LEU A 25 -12.83 -12.76 -5.73
C LEU A 25 -11.53 -13.38 -5.19
N GLU A 26 -10.62 -13.77 -6.08
CA GLU A 26 -9.30 -14.31 -5.73
C GLU A 26 -8.46 -13.30 -4.94
N LEU A 27 -8.56 -12.02 -5.29
CA LEU A 27 -7.90 -10.93 -4.57
C LEU A 27 -8.63 -10.53 -3.26
N GLY A 28 -9.78 -11.14 -2.95
CA GLY A 28 -10.57 -10.81 -1.77
C GLY A 28 -11.14 -9.38 -1.77
N LEU A 29 -11.24 -8.73 -2.93
CA LEU A 29 -11.80 -7.37 -3.08
C LEU A 29 -13.34 -7.41 -3.18
N VAL A 30 -13.86 -8.52 -3.68
CA VAL A 30 -15.28 -8.82 -3.82
C VAL A 30 -15.55 -10.13 -3.07
N LYS A 31 -16.68 -10.21 -2.37
CA LYS A 31 -17.20 -11.43 -1.76
C LYS A 31 -18.50 -11.83 -2.43
N ALA A 32 -18.71 -13.13 -2.62
CA ALA A 32 -19.98 -13.68 -3.04
C ALA A 32 -20.82 -14.00 -1.79
N SER A 33 -21.96 -13.33 -1.64
CA SER A 33 -22.89 -13.53 -0.52
C SER A 33 -24.30 -13.72 -1.07
N ARG A 34 -24.95 -14.84 -0.76
CA ARG A 34 -26.37 -15.09 -1.10
C ARG A 34 -26.73 -14.85 -2.59
N GLY A 35 -25.81 -15.15 -3.50
CA GLY A 35 -26.02 -14.98 -4.94
C GLY A 35 -25.79 -13.56 -5.47
N VAL A 36 -25.33 -12.64 -4.63
CA VAL A 36 -24.88 -11.30 -5.02
C VAL A 36 -23.38 -11.13 -4.74
N TYR A 37 -22.73 -10.35 -5.59
CA TYR A 37 -21.36 -9.88 -5.38
C TYR A 37 -21.42 -8.56 -4.62
N GLU A 38 -20.72 -8.52 -3.49
CA GLU A 38 -20.54 -7.35 -2.65
C GLU A 38 -19.06 -7.02 -2.58
N LEU A 39 -18.70 -5.74 -2.41
CA LEU A 39 -17.31 -5.44 -2.05
C LEU A 39 -17.03 -6.03 -0.68
N ALA A 40 -15.88 -6.68 -0.56
CA ALA A 40 -15.34 -7.09 0.73
C ALA A 40 -14.79 -5.88 1.51
N ILE A 41 -14.61 -4.76 0.82
CA ILE A 41 -14.06 -3.52 1.34
C ILE A 41 -15.17 -2.45 1.41
N PRO A 42 -15.29 -1.69 2.51
CA PRO A 42 -16.18 -0.54 2.59
C PRO A 42 -15.90 0.48 1.48
N LEU A 43 -16.94 0.95 0.80
CA LEU A 43 -16.83 2.06 -0.15
C LEU A 43 -16.76 3.38 0.60
N LEU A 44 -15.55 3.90 0.77
CA LEU A 44 -15.36 5.30 1.08
C LEU A 44 -15.54 6.12 -0.21
N ARG A 45 -16.48 7.08 -0.21
CA ARG A 45 -16.61 8.04 -1.29
C ARG A 45 -15.43 9.01 -1.23
N GLY A 46 -15.13 9.70 -2.33
CA GLY A 46 -14.00 10.65 -2.39
C GLY A 46 -13.97 11.65 -1.23
N GLY A 47 -15.12 12.21 -0.85
CA GLY A 47 -15.23 13.12 0.30
C GLY A 47 -15.07 12.43 1.67
N ASP A 48 -15.44 11.16 1.80
CA ASP A 48 -15.25 10.40 3.04
C ASP A 48 -13.74 10.13 3.28
N LYS A 49 -12.99 9.95 2.18
CA LYS A 49 -11.54 9.74 2.24
C LYS A 49 -10.81 10.98 2.74
N GLU A 50 -11.15 12.17 2.25
CA GLU A 50 -10.50 13.43 2.70
C GLU A 50 -10.61 13.65 4.21
N VAL A 51 -11.79 13.34 4.77
CA VAL A 51 -12.06 13.46 6.21
C VAL A 51 -11.27 12.41 7.00
N VAL A 52 -11.32 11.15 6.57
CA VAL A 52 -10.61 10.04 7.23
C VAL A 52 -9.10 10.27 7.20
N THR A 53 -8.56 10.63 6.05
CA THR A 53 -7.14 10.92 5.86
C THR A 53 -6.65 12.08 6.72
N SER A 54 -7.41 13.17 6.84
CA SER A 54 -7.02 14.29 7.71
C SER A 54 -6.95 13.87 9.18
N ALA A 55 -7.97 13.13 9.65
CA ALA A 55 -8.00 12.62 11.01
C ALA A 55 -6.88 11.60 11.28
N VAL A 56 -6.61 10.72 10.32
CA VAL A 56 -5.53 9.74 10.44
C VAL A 56 -4.18 10.43 10.47
N VAL A 57 -3.92 11.42 9.60
CA VAL A 57 -2.66 12.18 9.60
C VAL A 57 -2.45 12.91 10.92
N GLU A 58 -3.49 13.57 11.44
CA GLU A 58 -3.42 14.28 12.72
C GLU A 58 -3.08 13.30 13.86
N VAL A 59 -3.78 12.17 13.94
CA VAL A 59 -3.52 11.14 14.97
C VAL A 59 -2.14 10.48 14.78
N ALA A 60 -1.71 10.19 13.56
CA ALA A 60 -0.37 9.63 13.29
C ALA A 60 0.73 10.61 13.71
N HIS A 61 0.53 11.88 13.39
CA HIS A 61 1.48 12.94 13.69
C HIS A 61 1.62 13.12 15.20
N ASP A 62 0.50 13.26 15.91
CA ASP A 62 0.49 13.39 17.38
C ASP A 62 1.12 12.16 18.05
N ALA A 63 0.78 10.96 17.56
CA ALA A 63 1.35 9.72 18.08
C ALA A 63 2.86 9.60 17.83
N ALA A 64 3.32 10.03 16.64
CA ALA A 64 4.73 10.05 16.29
C ALA A 64 5.50 11.11 17.09
N GLU A 65 4.95 12.32 17.27
CA GLU A 65 5.56 13.37 18.08
C GLU A 65 5.68 12.94 19.54
N GLU A 66 4.61 12.37 20.11
CA GLU A 66 4.63 11.86 21.49
C GLU A 66 5.67 10.74 21.63
N LEU A 67 5.78 9.84 20.66
CA LEU A 67 6.75 8.76 20.68
C LEU A 67 8.20 9.28 20.59
N VAL A 68 8.47 10.21 19.67
CA VAL A 68 9.77 10.88 19.53
C VAL A 68 10.13 11.62 20.81
N SER A 69 9.16 12.27 21.47
CA SER A 69 9.40 12.96 22.74
C SER A 69 9.82 12.02 23.88
N ARG A 70 9.53 10.73 23.75
CA ARG A 70 9.81 9.66 24.72
C ARG A 70 10.88 8.67 24.25
N TYR A 71 11.73 9.08 23.32
CA TYR A 71 12.79 8.24 22.77
C TYR A 71 13.71 7.64 23.84
N ASP A 72 13.95 8.36 24.93
CA ASP A 72 14.72 7.90 26.08
C ASP A 72 14.09 6.69 26.78
N ILE A 73 12.76 6.57 26.77
CA ILE A 73 12.05 5.38 27.28
C ILE A 73 12.26 4.20 26.34
N ILE A 74 12.26 4.43 25.03
CA ILE A 74 12.45 3.39 24.00
C ILE A 74 13.87 2.83 24.09
N GLU A 75 14.89 3.68 24.21
CA GLU A 75 16.28 3.25 24.42
C GLU A 75 16.43 2.43 25.70
N ARG A 76 15.85 2.89 26.81
CA ARG A 76 15.87 2.12 28.07
C ARG A 76 15.19 0.77 27.93
N ALA A 77 14.07 0.70 27.20
CA ALA A 77 13.37 -0.57 26.95
C ALA A 77 14.20 -1.51 26.07
N TYR A 78 14.84 -0.98 25.02
CA TYR A 78 15.74 -1.72 24.15
C TYR A 78 16.89 -2.38 24.93
N GLU A 79 17.51 -1.63 25.84
CA GLU A 79 18.56 -2.14 26.72
C GLU A 79 18.03 -3.16 27.74
N ALA A 80 16.91 -2.84 28.41
CA ALA A 80 16.34 -3.66 29.47
C ALA A 80 15.84 -5.02 28.96
N LEU A 81 15.29 -5.06 27.74
CA LEU A 81 14.86 -6.29 27.08
C LEU A 81 16.04 -7.08 26.48
N GLY A 82 17.25 -6.51 26.51
CA GLY A 82 18.49 -7.16 26.09
C GLY A 82 18.72 -7.18 24.58
N TYR A 83 17.90 -6.48 23.79
CA TYR A 83 18.07 -6.38 22.33
C TYR A 83 19.40 -5.74 21.95
N SER A 84 19.93 -4.84 22.77
CA SER A 84 21.27 -4.25 22.63
C SER A 84 22.42 -5.26 22.59
N ARG A 85 22.18 -6.51 23.00
CA ARG A 85 23.18 -7.60 22.93
C ARG A 85 23.09 -8.42 21.65
N TRP A 86 22.06 -8.22 20.83
CA TRP A 86 21.69 -9.06 19.68
C TRP A 86 21.56 -8.28 18.38
N LEU A 87 21.20 -7.00 18.44
CA LEU A 87 21.07 -6.09 17.32
C LEU A 87 22.05 -4.93 17.49
N GLU A 88 22.69 -4.51 16.40
CA GLU A 88 23.60 -3.36 16.43
C GLU A 88 22.80 -2.08 16.16
N GLY A 89 22.54 -1.31 17.21
CA GLY A 89 21.79 -0.07 17.13
C GLY A 89 20.30 -0.22 17.42
N VAL A 90 19.68 0.90 17.84
CA VAL A 90 18.30 0.95 18.32
C VAL A 90 17.27 1.20 17.20
N GLY A 91 17.73 1.54 15.99
CA GLY A 91 16.89 1.99 14.87
C GLY A 91 15.71 1.05 14.57
N ASP A 92 15.98 -0.23 14.32
CA ASP A 92 14.94 -1.22 14.01
C ASP A 92 13.92 -1.39 15.15
N PHE A 93 14.37 -1.22 16.40
CA PHE A 93 13.51 -1.30 17.58
C PHE A 93 12.62 -0.05 17.73
N VAL A 94 13.15 1.12 17.36
CA VAL A 94 12.36 2.37 17.28
C VAL A 94 11.30 2.24 16.20
N GLU A 95 11.66 1.73 15.03
CA GLU A 95 10.73 1.49 13.93
C GLU A 95 9.62 0.51 14.35
N LEU A 96 9.97 -0.57 15.05
CA LEU A 96 8.99 -1.48 15.64
C LEU A 96 8.04 -0.78 16.63
N ALA A 97 8.57 0.08 17.50
CA ALA A 97 7.77 0.84 18.46
C ALA A 97 6.81 1.82 17.76
N ILE A 98 7.27 2.50 16.70
CA ILE A 98 6.43 3.36 15.84
C ILE A 98 5.29 2.54 15.23
N HIS A 99 5.59 1.42 14.58
CA HIS A 99 4.59 0.58 13.94
C HIS A 99 3.58 0.00 14.93
N ALA A 100 4.02 -0.37 16.14
CA ALA A 100 3.12 -0.85 17.18
C ALA A 100 2.15 0.24 17.66
N VAL A 101 2.64 1.47 17.88
CA VAL A 101 1.78 2.60 18.26
C VAL A 101 0.80 2.95 17.14
N MET A 102 1.24 2.94 15.88
CA MET A 102 0.34 3.11 14.74
C MET A 102 -0.76 2.04 14.74
N ALA A 103 -0.41 0.76 14.87
CA ALA A 103 -1.40 -0.31 14.89
C ALA A 103 -2.45 -0.12 16.00
N LEU A 104 -2.03 0.23 17.21
CA LEU A 104 -2.93 0.51 18.33
C LEU A 104 -3.83 1.73 18.08
N SER A 105 -3.32 2.78 17.44
CA SER A 105 -4.12 3.93 17.03
C SER A 105 -5.23 3.57 16.05
N ILE A 106 -4.98 2.62 15.12
CA ILE A 106 -6.04 2.11 14.23
C ILE A 106 -7.11 1.39 15.03
N GLU A 107 -6.71 0.48 15.91
CA GLU A 107 -7.65 -0.30 16.72
C GLU A 107 -8.57 0.64 17.51
N GLU A 108 -8.00 1.67 18.15
CA GLU A 108 -8.77 2.67 18.88
C GLU A 108 -9.74 3.45 17.97
N LEU A 109 -9.29 3.89 16.78
CA LEU A 109 -10.15 4.60 15.83
C LEU A 109 -11.28 3.70 15.29
N VAL A 110 -11.03 2.40 15.16
CA VAL A 110 -12.06 1.40 14.81
C VAL A 110 -13.04 1.21 15.96
N GLU A 111 -12.57 1.05 17.20
CA GLU A 111 -13.44 0.92 18.38
C GLU A 111 -14.35 2.13 18.57
N ARG A 112 -13.85 3.33 18.27
CA ARG A 112 -14.62 4.59 18.31
C ARG A 112 -15.58 4.75 17.13
N GLY A 113 -15.54 3.87 16.14
CA GLY A 113 -16.34 3.94 14.92
C GLY A 113 -15.91 5.05 13.96
N ALA A 114 -14.72 5.62 14.14
CA ALA A 114 -14.14 6.60 13.21
C ALA A 114 -13.55 5.94 11.96
N LEU A 115 -13.09 4.70 12.08
CA LEU A 115 -12.66 3.84 10.97
C LEU A 115 -13.59 2.63 10.81
N PRO A 116 -13.68 2.04 9.61
CA PRO A 116 -14.40 0.79 9.41
C PRO A 116 -13.73 -0.37 10.19
N PRO A 117 -14.50 -1.42 10.55
CA PRO A 117 -13.98 -2.55 11.30
C PRO A 117 -12.81 -3.25 10.61
N ILE A 118 -11.85 -3.72 11.41
CA ILE A 118 -10.74 -4.54 10.94
C ILE A 118 -11.29 -5.86 10.42
N PRO A 119 -11.04 -6.23 9.15
CA PRO A 119 -11.46 -7.51 8.62
C PRO A 119 -10.74 -8.67 9.32
N GLY A 120 -11.45 -9.76 9.58
CA GLY A 120 -10.89 -10.94 10.28
C GLY A 120 -9.72 -11.61 9.54
N GLU A 121 -9.65 -11.46 8.22
CA GLU A 121 -8.45 -11.65 7.41
C GLU A 121 -8.15 -10.31 6.73
N ALA A 122 -7.06 -9.65 7.14
CA ALA A 122 -6.62 -8.41 6.52
C ALA A 122 -6.10 -8.69 5.11
N PRO A 123 -6.76 -8.18 4.04
CA PRO A 123 -6.14 -8.22 2.72
C PRO A 123 -4.81 -7.45 2.78
N ALA A 124 -3.84 -7.84 1.96
CA ALA A 124 -2.49 -7.26 1.97
C ALA A 124 -2.46 -5.72 1.83
N SER A 125 -3.55 -5.13 1.31
CA SER A 125 -3.73 -3.69 1.13
C SER A 125 -4.39 -2.97 2.32
N TRP A 126 -4.91 -3.65 3.33
CA TRP A 126 -5.73 -3.01 4.37
C TRP A 126 -4.98 -1.94 5.18
N GLY A 127 -3.72 -2.20 5.54
CA GLY A 127 -2.86 -1.22 6.21
C GLY A 127 -2.54 -0.01 5.32
N VAL A 128 -2.35 -0.23 4.02
CA VAL A 128 -2.07 0.82 3.02
C VAL A 128 -3.28 1.76 2.86
N TRP A 129 -4.50 1.24 2.99
CA TRP A 129 -5.73 2.02 2.86
C TRP A 129 -5.96 3.04 3.99
N LEU A 130 -5.43 2.77 5.17
CA LEU A 130 -5.70 3.59 6.34
C LEU A 130 -4.73 4.76 6.46
N TRP A 131 -3.48 4.62 6.02
CA TRP A 131 -2.40 5.53 6.38
C TRP A 131 -1.91 6.48 5.28
N GLU A 132 -2.28 6.27 4.02
CA GLU A 132 -1.71 7.08 2.94
C GLU A 132 -2.71 8.05 2.28
N PRO A 133 -2.62 9.37 2.54
CA PRO A 133 -2.97 10.38 1.55
C PRO A 133 -1.98 10.32 0.37
N PRO A 134 -2.37 10.60 -0.88
CA PRO A 134 -3.42 10.05 -1.71
C PRO A 134 -2.80 9.10 -2.77
N TRP A 135 -2.40 7.88 -2.41
CA TRP A 135 -1.92 6.90 -3.41
C TRP A 135 -2.71 5.61 -3.37
N THR A 136 -3.73 5.57 -4.21
CA THR A 136 -3.85 4.41 -5.11
C THR A 136 -3.91 4.81 -6.57
N LEU A 137 -3.55 6.06 -6.93
CA LEU A 137 -3.48 6.52 -8.34
C LEU A 137 -2.47 7.66 -8.61
N ASP A 138 -1.52 8.02 -7.73
CA ASP A 138 -0.43 8.89 -8.17
C ASP A 138 0.59 8.06 -8.95
N LEU A 139 0.50 8.21 -10.26
CA LEU A 139 1.33 7.51 -11.21
C LEU A 139 2.82 7.84 -11.04
N LYS A 140 3.17 8.99 -10.47
CA LYS A 140 4.56 9.39 -10.20
C LYS A 140 5.18 8.51 -9.11
N VAL A 141 4.48 8.34 -7.99
CA VAL A 141 4.99 7.51 -6.88
C VAL A 141 5.06 6.05 -7.28
N LEU A 142 4.01 5.54 -7.94
CA LEU A 142 4.02 4.18 -8.49
C LEU A 142 5.18 3.96 -9.47
N TYR A 143 5.47 4.96 -10.31
CA TYR A 143 6.61 4.92 -11.23
C TYR A 143 7.95 4.85 -10.49
N HIS A 144 8.16 5.68 -9.47
CA HIS A 144 9.43 5.71 -8.74
C HIS A 144 9.72 4.39 -8.02
N HIS A 145 8.73 3.83 -7.32
CA HIS A 145 8.89 2.52 -6.68
C HIS A 145 9.16 1.41 -7.69
N ALA A 146 8.39 1.33 -8.78
CA ALA A 146 8.60 0.32 -9.81
C ALA A 146 9.98 0.43 -10.48
N LEU A 147 10.50 1.65 -10.63
CA LEU A 147 11.84 1.89 -11.18
C LEU A 147 12.93 1.45 -10.21
N GLU A 148 12.80 1.77 -8.92
CA GLU A 148 13.76 1.37 -7.88
C GLU A 148 13.84 -0.15 -7.75
N GLU A 149 12.70 -0.84 -7.64
CA GLU A 149 12.66 -2.31 -7.60
C GLU A 149 13.31 -2.94 -8.84
N LEU A 150 13.03 -2.39 -10.03
CA LEU A 150 13.63 -2.89 -11.27
C LEU A 150 15.15 -2.66 -11.30
N ARG A 151 15.65 -1.53 -10.79
CA ARG A 151 17.09 -1.26 -10.65
C ARG A 151 17.75 -2.25 -9.69
N GLU A 152 17.14 -2.53 -8.54
CA GLU A 152 17.65 -3.55 -7.62
C GLU A 152 17.67 -4.95 -8.24
N VAL A 153 16.68 -5.30 -9.07
CA VAL A 153 16.67 -6.55 -9.83
C VAL A 153 17.81 -6.57 -10.86
N MET A 154 18.02 -5.47 -11.58
CA MET A 154 19.13 -5.31 -12.54
C MET A 154 20.49 -5.41 -11.86
N GLU A 155 20.65 -4.84 -10.66
CA GLU A 155 21.90 -4.93 -9.88
C GLU A 155 22.16 -6.37 -9.42
N ARG A 156 21.13 -7.07 -8.94
CA ARG A 156 21.27 -8.45 -8.43
C ARG A 156 21.45 -9.48 -9.53
N GLN A 157 20.75 -9.35 -10.66
CA GLN A 157 20.66 -10.39 -11.69
C GLN A 157 21.36 -10.03 -13.00
N GLY A 158 21.87 -8.80 -13.11
CA GLY A 158 22.35 -8.23 -14.36
C GLY A 158 21.21 -7.85 -15.31
N PRO A 159 21.44 -6.87 -16.21
CA PRO A 159 20.44 -6.47 -17.20
C PRO A 159 20.10 -7.61 -18.18
N ARG A 160 18.81 -7.88 -18.39
CA ARG A 160 18.29 -8.89 -19.33
C ARG A 160 17.41 -8.31 -20.43
N GLY A 161 17.60 -8.77 -21.66
CA GLY A 161 16.92 -8.20 -22.82
C GLY A 161 17.20 -6.70 -22.94
N GLY A 162 16.46 -6.00 -23.80
CA GLY A 162 16.57 -4.54 -23.93
C GLY A 162 16.05 -3.74 -22.71
N VAL A 163 16.20 -4.26 -21.49
CA VAL A 163 15.70 -3.64 -20.25
C VAL A 163 16.34 -2.28 -20.00
N VAL A 164 17.61 -2.10 -20.37
CA VAL A 164 18.32 -0.82 -20.18
C VAL A 164 17.67 0.27 -21.04
N GLU A 165 17.33 -0.06 -22.28
CA GLU A 165 16.63 0.83 -23.21
C GLU A 165 15.19 1.10 -22.75
N LEU A 166 14.51 0.11 -22.17
CA LEU A 166 13.16 0.27 -21.61
C LEU A 166 13.18 1.17 -20.37
N VAL A 167 14.13 0.98 -19.45
CA VAL A 167 14.31 1.85 -18.28
C VAL A 167 14.57 3.28 -18.71
N LYS A 168 15.53 3.49 -19.61
CA LYS A 168 15.83 4.82 -20.14
C LYS A 168 14.60 5.47 -20.79
N ARG A 169 13.83 4.69 -21.55
CA ARG A 169 12.59 5.18 -22.17
C ARG A 169 11.52 5.54 -21.15
N ALA A 170 11.41 4.78 -20.06
CA ALA A 170 10.49 5.09 -18.97
C ALA A 170 10.90 6.39 -18.24
N GLU A 171 12.20 6.60 -18.04
CA GLU A 171 12.76 7.84 -17.48
C GLU A 171 12.47 9.07 -18.35
N GLU A 172 12.70 8.98 -19.66
CA GLU A 172 12.36 10.05 -20.62
C GLU A 172 10.87 10.42 -20.62
N LEU A 173 9.98 9.45 -20.35
CA LEU A 173 8.53 9.66 -20.25
C LEU A 173 8.18 10.30 -18.91
N ALA A 174 8.80 9.86 -17.82
CA ALA A 174 8.60 10.42 -16.48
C ALA A 174 9.10 11.86 -16.37
N GLU A 175 10.20 12.23 -17.02
CA GLU A 175 10.68 13.61 -17.11
C GLU A 175 9.66 14.55 -17.77
N LYS A 176 8.81 14.01 -18.66
CA LYS A 176 7.72 14.74 -19.32
C LYS A 176 6.41 14.71 -18.53
N GLY A 177 6.39 14.08 -17.36
CA GLY A 177 5.19 13.86 -16.55
C GLY A 177 4.26 12.76 -17.10
N GLU A 178 4.69 11.99 -18.10
CA GLU A 178 3.89 10.92 -18.73
C GLU A 178 3.97 9.61 -17.94
N TYR A 179 3.69 9.67 -16.64
CA TYR A 179 3.90 8.54 -15.71
C TYR A 179 3.08 7.29 -16.05
N HIS A 180 1.90 7.42 -16.63
CA HIS A 180 1.11 6.27 -17.11
C HIS A 180 1.83 5.51 -18.23
N SER A 181 2.41 6.25 -19.18
CA SER A 181 3.18 5.69 -20.29
C SER A 181 4.49 5.09 -19.78
N ALA A 182 5.15 5.76 -18.82
CA ALA A 182 6.36 5.28 -18.18
C ALA A 182 6.13 3.94 -17.47
N LEU A 183 5.05 3.80 -16.69
CA LEU A 183 4.68 2.56 -16.01
C LEU A 183 4.44 1.40 -16.98
N LYS A 184 3.78 1.63 -18.13
CA LYS A 184 3.63 0.60 -19.18
C LYS A 184 4.95 0.16 -19.79
N VAL A 185 5.96 1.04 -19.81
CA VAL A 185 7.30 0.69 -20.28
C VAL A 185 8.05 -0.10 -19.22
N LEU A 186 7.93 0.27 -17.93
CA LEU A 186 8.49 -0.52 -16.82
C LEU A 186 7.88 -1.91 -16.71
N GLU A 187 6.57 -2.06 -16.96
CA GLU A 187 5.92 -3.38 -16.99
C GLU A 187 6.57 -4.31 -18.04
N LYS A 188 6.83 -3.79 -19.25
CA LYS A 188 7.55 -4.54 -20.29
C LYS A 188 8.99 -4.87 -19.89
N ALA A 189 9.63 -4.00 -19.11
CA ALA A 189 10.97 -4.21 -18.61
C ALA A 189 11.00 -5.30 -17.52
N VAL A 190 9.99 -5.38 -16.66
CA VAL A 190 9.80 -6.46 -15.70
C VAL A 190 9.55 -7.79 -16.40
N ASP A 191 8.77 -7.78 -17.48
CA ASP A 191 8.48 -9.00 -18.25
C ASP A 191 9.73 -9.64 -18.88
N THR A 192 10.83 -8.91 -19.08
CA THR A 192 12.10 -9.50 -19.55
C THR A 192 12.77 -10.40 -18.51
N TYR A 193 12.40 -10.28 -17.24
CA TYR A 193 12.86 -11.16 -16.15
C TYR A 193 11.88 -12.29 -15.84
N ARG A 194 10.66 -12.24 -16.39
CA ARG A 194 9.65 -13.30 -16.25
C ARG A 194 9.78 -14.41 -17.29
N GLN A 195 10.46 -14.14 -18.40
CA GLN A 195 10.76 -15.15 -19.41
C GLN A 195 12.01 -15.95 -18.99
N PRO A 196 11.96 -17.30 -19.05
CA PRO A 196 13.04 -18.18 -18.58
C PRO A 196 14.34 -18.03 -19.37
#